data_AF-A0A3D1MD53-F1
#
_entry.id   AF-A0A3D1MD53-F1
#
_cell.length_a   1.000
_cell.length_b   1.000
_cell.length_c   1.000
_cell.angle_alpha   90.00
_cell.angle_beta   90.00
_cell.angle_gamma   90.00
#
_symmetry.space_group_name_H-M   'P 1'
#
loop_
_entity.id
_entity.type
_entity.pdbx_description
1 polymer ?
#
loop_
_entity_poly.entity_id
_entity_poly.type
_entity_poly.pdbx_seq_one_letter_code
_entity_poly.pdbx_strand_id
1 'polypeptide(L)'
;MAAYLFSNIPFILVNGILTGSFGLEEVVWYNDAENLGSRLYEVAGLSWTQINIPIDDFVYSFALLLLNTAIYMYVKHQPSTAA
;
A
#
# COMPACT_ATOMS: atom_id res chain seq x y z
N MET A 1 3.15 12.90 6.88
CA MET A 1 1.92 12.91 6.05
C MET A 1 2.23 13.07 4.57
N ALA A 2 2.84 14.17 4.12
CA ALA A 2 3.14 14.39 2.69
C ALA A 2 3.91 13.23 2.03
N ALA A 3 4.98 12.75 2.65
CA ALA A 3 5.78 11.63 2.13
C ALA A 3 4.95 10.36 1.88
N TYR A 4 3.98 10.06 2.75
CA TYR A 4 3.08 8.92 2.59
C TYR A 4 2.12 9.09 1.41
N LEU A 5 1.58 10.30 1.21
CA LEU A 5 0.74 10.58 0.06
C LEU A 5 1.52 10.43 -1.26
N PHE A 6 2.78 10.86 -1.30
CA PHE A 6 3.64 10.67 -2.47
C PHE A 6 4.02 9.21 -2.69
N SER A 7 4.27 8.42 -1.63
CA SER A 7 4.57 6.99 -1.78
C SER A 7 3.41 6.18 -2.37
N ASN A 8 2.18 6.68 -2.28
CA ASN A 8 1.02 6.02 -2.88
C ASN A 8 1.03 6.05 -4.41
N ILE A 9 1.77 6.96 -5.05
CA ILE A 9 1.84 7.04 -6.52
C ILE A 9 2.47 5.76 -7.12
N PRO A 10 3.72 5.38 -6.79
CA PRO A 10 4.30 4.15 -7.30
C PRO A 10 3.59 2.91 -6.76
N PHE A 11 3.05 2.98 -5.54
CA PHE A 11 2.29 1.89 -4.93
C PHE A 11 1.03 1.55 -5.73
N ILE A 12 0.21 2.55 -6.09
CA ILE A 12 -1.00 2.34 -6.89
C ILE A 12 -0.65 1.81 -8.28
N LEU A 13 0.40 2.35 -8.91
CA LEU A 13 0.80 1.93 -10.24
C LEU A 13 1.19 0.45 -10.28
N VAL A 14 2.08 0.03 -9.38
CA VAL A 14 2.61 -1.34 -9.38
C VAL A 14 1.56 -2.33 -8.87
N ASN A 15 0.94 -2.07 -7.71
CA ASN A 15 -0.07 -2.98 -7.18
C ASN A 15 -1.28 -3.04 -8.09
N GLY A 16 -1.71 -1.92 -8.67
CA GLY A 16 -2.78 -1.90 -9.65
C GLY A 16 -2.51 -2.83 -10.83
N ILE A 17 -1.32 -2.78 -11.44
CA ILE A 17 -0.96 -3.70 -12.53
C ILE A 17 -1.00 -5.15 -12.05
N LEU A 18 -0.41 -5.44 -10.89
CA LEU A 18 -0.34 -6.80 -10.34
C LEU A 18 -1.71 -7.39 -10.00
N THR A 19 -2.68 -6.55 -9.69
CA THR A 19 -4.05 -6.95 -9.34
C THR A 19 -5.03 -6.82 -10.51
N GLY A 20 -4.55 -6.72 -11.76
CA GLY A 20 -5.39 -6.74 -12.96
C GLY A 20 -6.04 -5.42 -13.36
N SER A 21 -5.53 -4.29 -12.84
CA SER A 21 -5.86 -2.98 -13.42
C SER A 21 -5.42 -2.92 -14.89
N PHE A 22 -6.06 -2.05 -15.67
CA PHE A 22 -5.96 -1.95 -17.12
C PHE A 22 -6.45 -3.18 -17.90
N GLY A 23 -7.23 -4.05 -17.26
CA GLY A 23 -7.73 -5.28 -17.87
C GLY A 23 -6.63 -6.32 -18.11
N LEU A 24 -5.51 -6.19 -17.40
CA LEU A 24 -4.42 -7.17 -17.41
C LEU A 24 -4.80 -8.41 -16.60
N GLU A 25 -4.14 -9.52 -16.89
CA GLU A 25 -4.29 -10.73 -16.08
C GLU A 25 -3.75 -10.47 -14.66
N GLU A 26 -4.56 -10.79 -13.66
CA GLU A 26 -4.18 -10.66 -12.26
C GLU A 26 -3.04 -11.64 -11.94
N VAL A 27 -1.93 -11.12 -11.42
CA VAL A 27 -0.80 -11.92 -10.92
C VAL A 27 -0.92 -12.15 -9.42
N VAL A 28 -1.46 -11.15 -8.71
CA VAL A 28 -1.69 -11.18 -7.27
C VAL A 28 -3.17 -11.26 -7.02
N TRP A 29 -3.60 -12.38 -6.45
CA TRP A 29 -5.01 -12.66 -6.18
C TRP A 29 -5.33 -12.39 -4.72
N TYR A 30 -6.50 -11.78 -4.51
CA TYR A 30 -7.05 -11.55 -3.19
C TYR A 30 -8.26 -12.45 -2.95
N ASN A 31 -8.40 -12.90 -1.70
CA ASN A 31 -9.61 -13.56 -1.25
C ASN A 31 -10.54 -12.51 -0.64
N ASP A 32 -11.64 -12.20 -1.31
CA ASP A 32 -12.61 -11.21 -0.83
C ASP A 32 -13.28 -11.60 0.51
N ALA A 33 -13.19 -12.88 0.92
CA ALA A 33 -13.65 -13.33 2.25
C ALA A 33 -12.69 -12.97 3.39
N GLU A 34 -11.44 -12.63 3.10
CA GLU A 34 -10.38 -12.33 4.10
C GLU A 34 -10.00 -10.84 4.12
N ASN A 35 -10.38 -10.08 3.08
CA ASN A 35 -10.20 -8.63 3.02
C ASN A 35 -11.46 -7.92 3.54
N LEU A 36 -11.43 -6.58 3.65
CA LEU A 36 -12.63 -5.79 4.00
C LEU A 36 -13.72 -5.80 2.91
N GLY A 37 -13.54 -6.57 1.84
CA GLY A 37 -14.47 -6.66 0.70
C GLY A 37 -14.60 -5.39 -0.13
N SER A 38 -13.88 -4.32 0.23
CA SER A 38 -13.94 -3.01 -0.43
C SER A 38 -12.67 -2.75 -1.22
N ARG A 39 -12.84 -2.20 -2.42
CA ARG A 39 -11.76 -1.96 -3.37
C ARG A 39 -11.70 -0.48 -3.76
N LEU A 40 -10.52 -0.04 -4.16
CA LEU A 40 -10.24 1.35 -4.43
C LEU A 40 -11.12 1.93 -5.55
N TYR A 41 -11.54 1.13 -6.52
CA TYR A 41 -12.41 1.60 -7.59
C TYR A 41 -13.78 2.08 -7.06
N GLU A 42 -14.31 1.44 -6.02
CA GLU A 42 -15.61 1.78 -5.41
C GLU A 42 -15.57 3.17 -4.78
N VAL A 43 -14.47 3.48 -4.10
CA VAL A 43 -14.29 4.76 -3.39
C VAL A 43 -13.81 5.87 -4.33
N ALA A 44 -12.96 5.53 -5.31
CA ALA A 44 -12.42 6.49 -6.27
C ALA A 44 -13.40 6.83 -7.41
N GLY A 45 -14.53 6.12 -7.52
CA GLY A 45 -15.46 6.26 -8.64
C GLY A 45 -14.84 5.85 -9.98
N LEU A 46 -13.83 4.97 -9.94
CA LEU A 46 -13.12 4.46 -11.10
C LEU A 46 -13.71 3.10 -11.49
N SER A 47 -13.43 2.68 -12.72
CA SER A 47 -13.77 1.33 -13.18
C SER A 47 -12.79 0.30 -12.60
N TRP A 48 -13.27 -0.92 -12.33
CA TRP A 48 -12.45 -2.10 -12.02
C TRP A 48 -11.35 -2.37 -13.08
N THR A 49 -11.61 -2.06 -14.36
CA THR A 49 -10.58 -2.13 -15.41
C THR A 49 -9.55 -1.02 -15.33
N GLN A 50 -9.75 0.03 -14.54
CA GLN A 50 -8.77 1.11 -14.39
C GLN A 50 -7.95 0.94 -13.12
N ILE A 51 -8.55 0.43 -12.05
CA ILE A 51 -7.89 0.23 -10.76
C ILE A 51 -8.56 -0.92 -10.01
N ASN A 52 -7.80 -1.91 -9.55
CA ASN A 52 -8.35 -3.08 -8.86
C ASN A 52 -7.55 -3.41 -7.60
N ILE A 53 -7.50 -2.49 -6.63
CA ILE A 53 -6.66 -2.65 -5.43
C ILE A 53 -7.57 -2.74 -4.19
N PRO A 54 -7.42 -3.72 -3.29
CA PRO A 54 -8.10 -3.72 -2.00
C PRO A 54 -7.78 -2.47 -1.16
N ILE A 55 -8.74 -1.98 -0.39
CA ILE A 55 -8.53 -0.79 0.45
C ILE A 55 -7.58 -1.09 1.62
N ASP A 56 -7.62 -2.31 2.15
CA ASP A 56 -6.72 -2.80 3.19
C ASP A 56 -5.24 -2.60 2.86
N ASP A 57 -4.86 -2.70 1.59
CA ASP A 57 -3.48 -2.55 1.14
C ASP A 57 -2.90 -1.17 1.49
N PHE A 58 -3.72 -0.13 1.56
CA PHE A 58 -3.30 1.19 2.01
C PHE A 58 -3.00 1.23 3.52
N VAL A 59 -3.77 0.49 4.32
CA VAL A 59 -3.53 0.34 5.75
C VAL A 59 -2.23 -0.44 5.97
N TYR A 60 -2.02 -1.53 5.23
CA TYR A 60 -0.80 -2.31 5.30
C TYR A 60 0.42 -1.50 4.86
N SER A 61 0.32 -0.76 3.76
CA SER A 61 1.37 0.15 3.28
C SER A 61 1.73 1.20 4.32
N PHE A 62 0.71 1.84 4.92
CA PHE A 62 0.92 2.82 5.99
C PHE A 62 1.61 2.19 7.21
N ALA A 63 1.11 1.05 7.69
CA ALA A 63 1.68 0.36 8.85
C ALA A 63 3.12 -0.07 8.60
N LEU A 64 3.43 -0.59 7.40
CA LEU A 64 4.78 -1.00 7.02
C LEU A 64 5.74 0.19 7.02
N LEU A 65 5.36 1.30 6.39
CA LEU A 65 6.18 2.52 6.33
C LEU A 65 6.34 3.14 7.73
N LEU A 66 5.25 3.24 8.49
CA LEU A 66 5.27 3.80 9.84
C LEU A 66 6.16 2.97 10.77
N LEU A 67 6.02 1.65 10.76
CA LEU A 67 6.79 0.78 11.64
C LEU A 67 8.29 0.81 11.29
N ASN A 68 8.63 0.69 10.00
CA ASN A 68 10.03 0.76 9.58
C ASN A 68 10.66 2.11 9.89
N THR A 69 9.95 3.21 9.64
CA THR A 69 10.46 4.55 9.96
C THR A 69 10.56 4.77 11.46
N ALA A 70 9.60 4.29 12.26
CA ALA A 70 9.66 4.36 13.72
C ALA A 70 10.87 3.58 14.28
N ILE A 71 11.10 2.35 13.80
CA ILE A 71 12.27 1.54 14.19
C ILE A 71 13.55 2.24 13.78
N TYR A 72 13.66 2.72 12.53
CA TYR A 72 14.83 3.43 12.05
C TYR A 72 15.13 4.67 12.91
N MET A 73 14.11 5.46 13.23
CA MET A 73 14.26 6.65 14.07
C MET A 73 14.66 6.28 15.49
N TYR A 74 14.08 5.22 16.05
CA TYR A 74 14.45 4.72 17.38
C TYR A 74 15.92 4.31 17.44
N VAL A 75 16.38 3.51 16.46
CA VAL A 75 17.77 3.05 16.39
C VAL A 75 18.73 4.21 16.14
N LYS A 76 18.38 5.14 15.25
CA LYS A 76 19.24 6.30 14.92
C LYS A 76 19.44 7.25 16.10
N HIS A 77 18.47 7.38 17.00
CA HIS A 77 18.56 8.26 18.16
C HIS A 77 19.19 7.58 19.39
N GLN A 78 19.64 6.32 19.28
CA GLN A 78 20.49 5.72 20.31
C GLN A 78 21.80 6.51 20.34
N PRO A 79 22.21 7.09 21.49
CA PRO A 79 23.50 7.73 21.60
C PRO A 79 24.57 6.68 21.31
N SER A 80 25.50 7.00 20.39
CA SER A 80 26.64 6.13 20.09
C SER A 80 27.34 5.78 21.39
N THR A 81 27.13 4.56 21.88
CA THR A 81 27.79 4.03 23.07
C THR A 81 29.19 3.59 22.63
N ALA A 82 29.98 4.54 22.14
CA ALA A 82 31.40 4.36 21.90
C ALA A 82 32.11 4.75 23.19
N ALA A 83 32.31 3.75 24.05
CA ALA A 83 33.26 3.78 25.15
C ALA A 83 34.58 3.14 24.68
#